data_AF-A0A6P0X9A7-F1
#
_entry.id   AF-A0A6P0X9A7-F1
#
_cell.length_a   1.000
_cell.length_b   1.000
_cell.length_c   1.000
_cell.angle_alpha   90.00
_cell.angle_beta   90.00
_cell.angle_gamma   90.00
#
_symmetry.space_group_name_H-M   'P 1'
#
loop_
_entity.id
_entity.type
_entity.pdbx_description
1 polymer ?
#
loop_
_entity_poly.entity_id
_entity_poly.type
_entity_poly.pdbx_seq_one_letter_code
_entity_poly.pdbx_strand_id
1 'polypeptide(L)'
;MLLKYKYKLKPHKTQGVIISNWLSMARQQYNYRLAQRLNWFEATRTPVNACPLNVSVVPVERIYQNIPEFRIQTRDGRKKDSNGNSITRKGDKHPNIINGYVAWETVQLANLAQTKKLFGEYKSMHSQVLQDVIQRVQTTMDNYTLPDQNGKTSGRPKFKGRHYYNSFSYPQLSNTHIVKNANGRFCVNLPKIGLVPFVYNRPIPEGFKVKTGTVIREVDGCYISFTIEDKAVPREVVEIQPTEENSKGIDLGLLHYAVTSDGEFIEVPKFFRHSEHRLSQLQARLANRQKHSKPWNILKR
;
A
#
# COMPACT_ATOMS: atom_id res chain seq x y z
N MET A 1 15.95 7.77 5.17
CA MET A 1 15.71 6.31 4.93
C MET A 1 14.23 5.95 5.06
N LEU A 2 13.73 4.95 4.32
CA LEU A 2 12.36 4.43 4.44
C LEU A 2 12.38 2.92 4.62
N LEU A 3 11.72 2.40 5.66
CA LEU A 3 11.69 0.97 6.00
C LEU A 3 10.26 0.47 6.18
N LYS A 4 10.06 -0.85 6.06
CA LYS A 4 8.77 -1.52 6.26
C LYS A 4 8.89 -2.60 7.32
N TYR A 5 8.19 -2.43 8.45
CA TYR A 5 8.17 -3.40 9.54
C TYR A 5 6.79 -4.05 9.62
N LYS A 6 6.74 -5.39 9.62
CA LYS A 6 5.51 -6.18 9.64
C LYS A 6 5.32 -6.87 10.99
N TYR A 7 4.11 -6.75 11.54
CA TYR A 7 3.75 -7.30 12.85
C TYR A 7 2.43 -8.07 12.78
N LYS A 8 2.29 -9.12 13.61
CA LYS A 8 1.07 -9.93 13.68
C LYS A 8 -0.01 -9.21 14.48
N LEU A 9 -1.14 -8.89 13.85
CA LEU A 9 -2.32 -8.33 14.50
C LEU A 9 -3.12 -9.43 15.21
N LYS A 10 -3.77 -9.06 16.32
CA LYS A 10 -4.64 -9.90 17.13
C LYS A 10 -6.00 -9.23 17.32
N PRO A 11 -6.78 -9.05 16.23
CA PRO A 11 -8.09 -8.42 16.32
C PRO A 11 -9.07 -9.27 17.14
N HIS A 12 -9.96 -8.59 17.88
CA HIS A 12 -11.14 -9.23 18.45
C HIS A 12 -12.06 -9.76 17.35
N LYS A 13 -12.97 -10.70 17.68
CA LYS A 13 -13.87 -11.31 16.69
C LYS A 13 -14.64 -10.26 15.88
N THR A 14 -15.21 -9.26 16.55
CA THR A 14 -15.93 -8.13 15.93
C THR A 14 -15.04 -7.31 15.00
N GLN A 15 -13.83 -6.98 15.44
CA GLN A 15 -12.83 -6.28 14.61
C GLN A 15 -12.42 -7.10 13.38
N GLY A 16 -12.27 -8.42 13.52
CA GLY A 16 -11.97 -9.34 12.41
C GLY A 16 -13.06 -9.35 11.34
N VAL A 17 -14.33 -9.26 11.75
CA VAL A 17 -15.47 -9.11 10.83
C VAL A 17 -15.39 -7.76 10.11
N ILE A 18 -15.15 -6.67 10.84
CA ILE A 18 -15.00 -5.32 10.23
C ILE A 18 -13.88 -5.30 9.19
N ILE A 19 -12.69 -5.83 9.52
CA ILE A 19 -11.54 -5.94 8.60
C ILE A 19 -11.92 -6.74 7.35
N SER A 20 -12.62 -7.86 7.51
CA SER A 20 -13.05 -8.71 6.39
C SER A 20 -14.08 -8.02 5.49
N ASN A 21 -15.01 -7.27 6.08
CA ASN A 21 -15.99 -6.48 5.34
C ASN A 21 -15.30 -5.32 4.59
N TRP A 22 -14.36 -4.64 5.23
CA TRP A 22 -13.58 -3.57 4.61
C TRP A 22 -12.74 -4.04 3.44
N LEU A 23 -12.11 -5.21 3.52
CA LEU A 23 -11.41 -5.83 2.39
C LEU A 23 -12.36 -6.10 1.22
N SER A 24 -13.59 -6.55 1.52
CA SER A 24 -14.61 -6.84 0.51
C SER A 24 -15.11 -5.55 -0.16
N MET A 25 -15.41 -4.51 0.61
CA MET A 25 -15.82 -3.19 0.12
C MET A 25 -14.68 -2.51 -0.68
N ALA A 26 -13.45 -2.56 -0.17
CA ALA A 26 -12.29 -2.00 -0.88
C ALA A 26 -12.06 -2.69 -2.24
N ARG A 27 -12.25 -4.01 -2.32
CA ARG A 27 -12.23 -4.76 -3.59
C ARG A 27 -13.31 -4.31 -4.54
N GLN A 28 -14.56 -4.18 -4.07
CA GLN A 28 -15.67 -3.73 -4.90
C GLN A 28 -15.42 -2.31 -5.43
N GLN A 29 -14.98 -1.41 -4.56
CA GLN A 29 -14.61 -0.06 -4.94
C GLN A 29 -13.47 -0.03 -5.97
N TYR A 30 -12.43 -0.85 -5.78
CA TYR A 30 -11.34 -0.98 -6.75
C TYR A 30 -11.88 -1.39 -8.13
N ASN A 31 -12.68 -2.45 -8.19
CA ASN A 31 -13.23 -2.96 -9.44
C ASN A 31 -14.18 -1.95 -10.11
N TYR A 32 -15.03 -1.30 -9.32
CA TYR A 32 -15.94 -0.26 -9.81
C TYR A 32 -15.17 0.91 -10.44
N ARG A 33 -14.13 1.41 -9.76
CA ARG A 33 -13.30 2.50 -10.27
C ARG A 33 -12.44 2.11 -11.45
N LEU A 34 -11.92 0.87 -11.45
CA LEU A 34 -11.16 0.35 -12.58
C LEU A 34 -12.05 0.19 -13.81
N ALA A 35 -13.29 -0.30 -13.66
CA ALA A 35 -14.24 -0.43 -14.76
C ALA A 35 -14.55 0.92 -15.41
N GLN A 36 -14.77 1.98 -14.63
CA GLN A 36 -14.98 3.33 -15.17
C GLN A 36 -13.81 3.78 -16.06
N ARG A 37 -12.57 3.55 -15.61
CA ARG A 37 -11.37 3.94 -16.35
C ARG A 37 -11.15 3.10 -17.59
N LEU A 38 -11.36 1.79 -17.50
CA LEU A 38 -11.23 0.88 -18.64
C LEU A 38 -12.29 1.17 -19.69
N ASN A 39 -13.55 1.43 -19.29
CA ASN A 39 -14.61 1.78 -20.24
C ASN A 39 -14.28 3.05 -21.01
N TRP A 40 -13.77 4.08 -20.32
CA TRP A 40 -13.29 5.29 -20.98
C TRP A 40 -12.12 5.01 -21.90
N PHE A 41 -11.11 4.28 -21.41
CA PHE A 41 -9.92 3.93 -22.20
C PHE A 41 -10.27 3.15 -23.47
N GLU A 42 -11.19 2.19 -23.39
CA GLU A 42 -11.68 1.45 -24.56
C GLU A 42 -12.45 2.34 -25.54
N ALA A 43 -13.20 3.32 -25.03
CA ALA A 43 -13.95 4.23 -25.87
C ALA A 43 -13.06 5.26 -26.58
N THR A 44 -11.95 5.68 -25.95
CA THR A 44 -11.08 6.74 -26.46
C THR A 44 -9.76 6.26 -27.07
N ARG A 45 -9.42 4.96 -26.98
CA ARG A 45 -8.17 4.47 -27.56
C ARG A 45 -8.26 4.42 -29.08
N THR A 46 -7.15 4.82 -29.70
CA THR A 46 -6.98 4.77 -31.15
C THR A 46 -5.87 3.77 -31.49
N PRO A 47 -6.04 2.88 -32.48
CA PRO A 47 -4.95 2.02 -32.94
C PRO A 47 -3.74 2.85 -33.39
N VAL A 48 -2.52 2.45 -33.02
CA VAL A 48 -1.29 3.19 -33.37
C VAL A 48 -1.10 3.29 -34.90
N ASN A 49 -1.69 2.37 -35.65
CA ASN A 49 -1.60 2.24 -37.10
C ASN A 49 -2.81 2.80 -37.86
N ALA A 50 -3.76 3.46 -37.19
CA ALA A 50 -4.92 4.06 -37.86
C ALA A 50 -5.35 5.33 -37.13
N CYS A 51 -5.47 6.45 -37.83
CA CYS A 51 -6.10 7.66 -37.30
C CYS A 51 -7.54 7.70 -37.88
N PRO A 52 -8.56 7.24 -37.16
CA PRO A 52 -9.93 7.32 -37.66
C PRO A 52 -10.37 8.79 -37.64
N LEU A 53 -10.95 9.25 -38.74
CA LEU A 53 -11.56 10.60 -38.86
C LEU A 53 -12.64 10.83 -37.79
N ASN A 54 -13.19 9.73 -37.23
CA ASN A 54 -14.05 9.71 -36.06
C ASN A 54 -13.28 9.00 -34.93
N VAL A 55 -12.69 9.76 -34.00
CA VAL A 55 -11.66 9.30 -33.03
C VAL A 55 -12.19 8.33 -31.96
N SER A 56 -13.49 8.04 -31.92
CA SER A 56 -14.11 7.31 -30.82
C SER A 56 -15.22 6.35 -31.27
N VAL A 57 -15.22 5.14 -30.70
CA VAL A 57 -16.27 4.11 -30.91
C VAL A 57 -17.62 4.56 -30.30
N VAL A 58 -17.57 5.48 -29.33
CA VAL A 58 -18.73 6.02 -28.63
C VAL A 58 -18.80 7.53 -28.86
N PRO A 59 -19.98 8.15 -29.05
CA PRO A 59 -20.07 9.61 -29.15
C PRO A 59 -19.36 10.33 -28.00
N VAL A 60 -18.61 11.39 -28.30
CA VAL A 60 -17.74 12.10 -27.35
C VAL A 60 -18.55 12.61 -26.16
N GLU A 61 -19.75 13.13 -26.42
CA GLU A 61 -20.68 13.64 -25.40
C GLU A 61 -21.02 12.55 -24.38
N ARG A 62 -21.19 11.31 -24.85
CA ARG A 62 -21.53 10.16 -23.99
C ARG A 62 -20.33 9.68 -23.16
N ILE A 63 -19.11 9.83 -23.67
CA ILE A 63 -17.87 9.48 -22.95
C ILE A 63 -17.66 10.40 -21.75
N TYR A 64 -17.88 11.70 -21.95
CA TYR A 64 -17.57 12.73 -20.95
C TYR A 64 -18.78 13.17 -20.12
N GLN A 65 -19.98 12.66 -20.40
CA GLN A 65 -21.24 13.07 -19.75
C GLN A 65 -21.18 13.15 -18.20
N ASN A 66 -20.43 12.25 -17.56
CA ASN A 66 -20.32 12.17 -16.10
C ASN A 66 -18.95 12.63 -15.55
N ILE A 67 -18.15 13.30 -16.37
CA ILE A 67 -16.81 13.77 -16.04
C ILE A 67 -16.85 15.31 -16.03
N PRO A 68 -16.78 15.94 -14.85
CA PRO A 68 -16.76 17.40 -14.77
C PRO A 68 -15.52 17.95 -15.49
N GLU A 69 -15.70 18.92 -16.38
CA GLU A 69 -14.60 19.52 -17.15
C GLU A 69 -13.57 20.20 -16.26
N PHE A 70 -14.04 20.87 -15.21
CA PHE A 70 -13.20 21.62 -14.27
C PHE A 70 -13.46 21.18 -12.83
N ARG A 71 -12.46 21.38 -11.98
CA ARG A 71 -12.59 21.37 -10.53
C ARG A 71 -12.23 22.73 -9.97
N ILE A 72 -12.86 23.07 -8.86
CA ILE A 72 -12.58 24.33 -8.14
C ILE A 72 -11.72 24.01 -6.93
N GLN A 73 -10.64 24.77 -6.76
CA GLN A 73 -9.78 24.67 -5.60
C GLN A 73 -10.49 25.19 -4.34
N THR A 74 -10.55 24.37 -3.29
CA THR A 74 -11.33 24.70 -2.08
C THR A 74 -10.53 25.44 -1.00
N ARG A 75 -9.21 25.50 -1.14
CA ARG A 75 -8.27 26.11 -0.18
C ARG A 75 -7.03 26.63 -0.90
N ASP A 76 -6.33 27.58 -0.31
CA ASP A 76 -5.08 28.08 -0.87
C ASP A 76 -4.01 26.98 -0.98
N GLY A 77 -3.19 27.09 -2.01
CA GLY A 77 -2.12 26.17 -2.30
C GLY A 77 -1.06 26.19 -1.21
N ARG A 78 -0.46 25.01 -0.93
CA ARG A 78 0.67 24.90 0.02
C ARG A 78 1.97 25.46 -0.55
N LYS A 79 2.16 25.40 -1.87
CA LYS A 79 3.35 25.96 -2.52
C LYS A 79 3.26 27.48 -2.52
N LYS A 80 4.34 28.13 -2.11
CA LYS A 80 4.46 29.58 -2.02
C LYS A 80 5.41 30.08 -3.11
N ASP A 81 5.15 31.29 -3.62
CA ASP A 81 6.10 32.01 -4.46
C ASP A 81 7.26 32.56 -3.60
N SER A 82 8.22 33.22 -4.26
CA SER A 82 9.36 33.88 -3.59
C SER A 82 8.93 34.91 -2.54
N ASN A 83 7.70 35.42 -2.64
CA ASN A 83 7.15 36.47 -1.79
C ASN A 83 6.28 35.90 -0.67
N GLY A 84 6.20 34.57 -0.52
CA GLY A 84 5.42 33.89 0.53
C GLY A 84 3.92 33.76 0.22
N ASN A 85 3.45 34.23 -0.94
CA ASN A 85 2.06 34.10 -1.36
C ASN A 85 1.79 32.73 -1.95
N SER A 86 0.58 32.19 -1.74
CA SER A 86 0.22 30.90 -2.34
C SER A 86 0.13 31.03 -3.86
N ILE A 87 0.83 30.15 -4.57
CA ILE A 87 0.88 30.13 -6.05
C ILE A 87 -0.52 29.91 -6.64
N THR A 88 -1.34 29.09 -5.97
CA THR A 88 -2.74 28.86 -6.32
C THR A 88 -3.63 29.29 -5.18
N ARG A 89 -4.79 29.84 -5.50
CA ARG A 89 -5.73 30.41 -4.54
C ARG A 89 -7.01 29.59 -4.49
N LYS A 90 -7.72 29.69 -3.38
CA LYS A 90 -9.09 29.19 -3.28
C LYS A 90 -9.95 29.85 -4.36
N GLY A 91 -10.72 29.04 -5.09
CA GLY A 91 -11.57 29.48 -6.18
C GLY A 91 -10.99 29.23 -7.58
N ASP A 92 -9.68 28.96 -7.69
CA ASP A 92 -9.04 28.68 -8.97
C ASP A 92 -9.68 27.45 -9.65
N LYS A 93 -9.93 27.56 -10.95
CA LYS A 93 -10.46 26.49 -11.79
C LYS A 93 -9.30 25.72 -12.41
N HIS A 94 -9.28 24.41 -12.21
CA HIS A 94 -8.33 23.52 -12.86
C HIS A 94 -9.04 22.54 -13.79
N PRO A 95 -8.52 22.32 -15.00
CA PRO A 95 -9.10 21.34 -15.90
C PRO A 95 -8.90 19.92 -15.34
N ASN A 96 -9.94 19.10 -15.47
CA ASN A 96 -9.87 17.66 -15.21
C ASN A 96 -9.55 16.86 -16.48
N ILE A 97 -9.54 17.51 -17.65
CA ILE A 97 -9.12 16.92 -18.92
C ILE A 97 -7.87 17.68 -19.37
N ILE A 98 -6.74 16.99 -19.45
CA ILE A 98 -5.44 17.57 -19.79
C ILE A 98 -4.90 16.77 -20.97
N ASN A 99 -4.61 17.44 -22.08
CA ASN A 99 -4.13 16.81 -23.33
C ASN A 99 -5.03 15.65 -23.81
N GLY A 100 -6.35 15.76 -23.64
CA GLY A 100 -7.31 14.72 -23.99
C GLY A 100 -7.43 13.58 -22.97
N TYR A 101 -6.66 13.59 -21.88
CA TYR A 101 -6.71 12.58 -20.83
C TYR A 101 -7.42 13.09 -19.58
N VAL A 102 -8.26 12.24 -18.99
CA VAL A 102 -8.97 12.55 -17.75
C VAL A 102 -8.04 12.35 -16.56
N ALA A 103 -7.96 13.35 -15.69
CA ALA A 103 -7.33 13.30 -14.37
C ALA A 103 -8.14 12.43 -13.40
N TRP A 104 -8.19 11.12 -13.68
CA TRP A 104 -9.10 10.17 -13.07
C TRP A 104 -9.00 10.09 -11.56
N GLU A 105 -7.80 10.17 -10.98
CA GLU A 105 -7.62 10.16 -9.53
C GLU A 105 -8.44 11.29 -8.89
N THR A 106 -8.26 12.51 -9.38
CA THR A 106 -8.93 13.71 -8.86
C THR A 106 -10.45 13.62 -9.03
N VAL A 107 -10.91 13.22 -10.22
CA VAL A 107 -12.34 13.05 -10.52
C VAL A 107 -12.97 11.99 -9.60
N GLN A 108 -12.32 10.85 -9.43
CA GLN A 108 -12.84 9.75 -8.59
C GLN A 108 -12.80 10.06 -7.10
N LEU A 109 -11.80 10.83 -6.64
CA LEU A 109 -11.70 11.33 -5.27
C LEU A 109 -12.84 12.31 -4.95
N ALA A 110 -13.12 13.26 -5.84
CA ALA A 110 -14.26 14.18 -5.69
C ALA A 110 -15.60 13.42 -5.71
N ASN A 111 -15.71 12.41 -6.58
CA ASN A 111 -16.91 11.58 -6.71
C ASN A 111 -17.15 10.64 -5.51
N LEU A 112 -16.22 10.49 -4.56
CA LEU A 112 -16.42 9.66 -3.37
C LEU A 112 -17.66 10.04 -2.56
N ALA A 113 -18.04 11.32 -2.56
CA ALA A 113 -19.26 11.78 -1.90
C ALA A 113 -20.51 11.12 -2.52
N GLN A 114 -20.59 11.09 -3.85
CA GLN A 114 -21.67 10.41 -4.57
C GLN A 114 -21.60 8.89 -4.38
N THR A 115 -20.40 8.30 -4.40
CA THR A 115 -20.21 6.87 -4.17
C THR A 115 -20.72 6.43 -2.80
N LYS A 116 -20.54 7.26 -1.75
CA LYS A 116 -21.12 6.99 -0.42
C LYS A 116 -22.64 7.16 -0.34
N LYS A 117 -23.25 7.86 -1.30
CA LYS A 117 -24.71 7.91 -1.44
C LYS A 117 -25.24 6.64 -2.11
N LEU A 118 -24.57 6.19 -3.17
CA LEU A 118 -24.91 4.96 -3.89
C LEU A 118 -24.69 3.71 -3.03
N PHE A 119 -23.55 3.64 -2.34
CA PHE A 119 -23.17 2.53 -1.47
C PHE A 119 -23.12 3.00 -0.02
N GLY A 120 -24.26 2.92 0.67
CA GLY A 120 -24.41 3.41 2.04
C GLY A 120 -23.43 2.78 3.03
N GLU A 121 -23.05 1.52 2.82
CA GLU A 121 -22.09 0.79 3.65
C GLU A 121 -20.68 1.41 3.69
N TYR A 122 -20.27 2.15 2.65
CA TYR A 122 -18.96 2.82 2.60
C TYR A 122 -18.83 3.95 3.63
N LYS A 123 -19.95 4.42 4.22
CA LYS A 123 -19.91 5.36 5.35
C LYS A 123 -19.23 4.74 6.58
N SER A 124 -19.25 3.42 6.73
CA SER A 124 -18.56 2.70 7.79
C SER A 124 -17.04 2.70 7.63
N MET A 125 -16.52 2.84 6.40
CA MET A 125 -15.08 2.84 6.13
C MET A 125 -14.43 4.18 6.48
N HIS A 126 -13.16 4.12 6.87
CA HIS A 126 -12.37 5.32 7.02
C HIS A 126 -12.12 6.01 5.67
N SER A 127 -12.19 7.34 5.62
CA SER A 127 -12.08 8.11 4.36
C SER A 127 -10.76 7.88 3.66
N GLN A 128 -9.64 7.85 4.40
CA GLN A 128 -8.32 7.64 3.82
C GLN A 128 -8.16 6.25 3.20
N VAL A 129 -8.86 5.24 3.74
CA VAL A 129 -8.83 3.89 3.17
C VAL A 129 -9.53 3.87 1.80
N LEU A 130 -10.66 4.57 1.67
CA LEU A 130 -11.35 4.71 0.38
C LEU A 130 -10.51 5.50 -0.64
N GLN A 131 -9.75 6.49 -0.18
CA GLN A 131 -8.83 7.27 -1.01
C GLN A 131 -7.64 6.40 -1.47
N ASP A 132 -7.07 5.60 -0.57
CA ASP A 132 -6.00 4.63 -0.89
C ASP A 132 -6.42 3.65 -2.00
N VAL A 133 -7.68 3.18 -1.96
CA VAL A 133 -8.21 2.31 -3.03
C VAL A 133 -8.16 2.99 -4.40
N ILE A 134 -8.51 4.28 -4.48
CA ILE A 134 -8.44 5.05 -5.73
C ILE A 134 -6.99 5.23 -6.17
N GLN A 135 -6.07 5.51 -5.23
CA GLN A 135 -4.64 5.60 -5.55
C GLN A 135 -4.10 4.28 -6.12
N ARG A 136 -4.51 3.14 -5.57
CA ARG A 136 -4.13 1.82 -6.09
C ARG A 136 -4.60 1.61 -7.53
N VAL A 137 -5.80 2.09 -7.87
CA VAL A 137 -6.30 2.05 -9.24
C VAL A 137 -5.48 2.97 -10.14
N GLN A 138 -5.12 4.17 -9.66
CA GLN A 138 -4.23 5.09 -10.38
C GLN A 138 -2.90 4.43 -10.70
N THR A 139 -2.17 3.94 -9.70
CA THR A 139 -0.90 3.23 -9.91
C THR A 139 -1.05 2.02 -10.83
N THR A 140 -2.16 1.28 -10.75
CA THR A 140 -2.38 0.15 -11.65
C THR A 140 -2.54 0.60 -13.11
N MET A 141 -3.26 1.70 -13.35
CA MET A 141 -3.42 2.26 -14.70
C MET A 141 -2.12 2.88 -15.20
N ASP A 142 -1.41 3.62 -14.36
CA ASP A 142 -0.12 4.22 -14.72
C ASP A 142 0.87 3.13 -15.13
N ASN A 143 0.97 2.03 -14.38
CA ASN A 143 1.83 0.91 -14.74
C ASN A 143 1.45 0.26 -16.08
N TYR A 144 0.18 0.37 -16.50
CA TYR A 144 -0.29 -0.16 -17.78
C TYR A 144 -0.02 0.78 -18.95
N THR A 145 -0.18 2.10 -18.73
CA THR A 145 -0.10 3.10 -19.81
C THR A 145 1.24 3.79 -19.91
N LEU A 146 2.02 3.84 -18.83
CA LEU A 146 3.31 4.51 -18.76
C LEU A 146 4.44 3.48 -18.64
N PRO A 147 5.52 3.62 -19.42
CA PRO A 147 6.68 2.75 -19.30
C PRO A 147 7.40 2.97 -17.97
N ASP A 148 7.98 1.90 -17.43
CA ASP A 148 8.90 1.97 -16.30
C ASP A 148 10.26 2.57 -16.72
N GLN A 149 11.20 2.66 -15.77
CA GLN A 149 12.57 3.15 -16.02
C GLN A 149 13.34 2.34 -17.09
N ASN A 150 12.90 1.11 -17.41
CA ASN A 150 13.47 0.25 -18.42
C ASN A 150 12.65 0.26 -19.73
N GLY A 151 11.69 1.17 -19.88
CA GLY A 151 10.85 1.28 -21.07
C GLY A 151 9.71 0.25 -21.14
N LYS A 152 9.47 -0.56 -20.10
CA LYS A 152 8.47 -1.64 -20.11
C LYS A 152 7.18 -1.24 -19.42
N THR A 153 6.05 -1.65 -19.99
CA THR A 153 4.73 -1.49 -19.36
C THR A 153 4.24 -2.81 -18.76
N SER A 154 3.42 -2.72 -17.73
CA SER A 154 2.67 -3.87 -17.19
C SER A 154 1.52 -4.24 -18.12
N GLY A 155 1.11 -5.50 -18.07
CA GLY A 155 -0.07 -5.97 -18.82
C GLY A 155 -1.38 -5.31 -18.35
N ARG A 156 -2.42 -5.47 -19.17
CA ARG A 156 -3.75 -4.88 -18.93
C ARG A 156 -4.25 -5.18 -17.49
N PRO A 157 -4.72 -4.17 -16.75
CA PRO A 157 -5.28 -4.34 -15.42
C PRO A 157 -6.46 -5.31 -15.40
N LYS A 158 -6.51 -6.16 -14.38
CA LYS A 158 -7.59 -7.14 -14.16
C LYS A 158 -8.39 -6.81 -12.91
N PHE A 159 -9.70 -7.08 -12.97
CA PHE A 159 -10.54 -7.03 -11.78
C PHE A 159 -10.04 -7.99 -10.70
N LYS A 160 -10.17 -7.58 -9.44
CA LYS A 160 -9.71 -8.33 -8.28
C LYS A 160 -10.82 -9.24 -7.77
N GLY A 161 -10.55 -10.54 -7.77
CA GLY A 161 -11.36 -11.55 -7.08
C GLY A 161 -11.19 -11.47 -5.55
N ARG A 162 -12.03 -12.21 -4.81
CA ARG A 162 -12.06 -12.18 -3.32
C ARG A 162 -10.70 -12.46 -2.67
N HIS A 163 -9.90 -13.34 -3.28
CA HIS A 163 -8.59 -13.76 -2.76
C HIS A 163 -7.43 -12.92 -3.29
N TYR A 164 -7.69 -11.95 -4.17
CA TYR A 164 -6.67 -11.09 -4.80
C TYR A 164 -6.64 -9.67 -4.22
N TYR A 165 -7.49 -9.37 -3.24
CA TYR A 165 -7.54 -8.09 -2.53
C TYR A 165 -7.47 -8.33 -1.02
N ASN A 166 -6.25 -8.39 -0.50
CA ASN A 166 -5.98 -8.87 0.86
C ASN A 166 -5.41 -7.78 1.79
N SER A 167 -5.33 -6.53 1.33
CA SER A 167 -4.82 -5.44 2.17
C SER A 167 -5.56 -4.14 1.95
N PHE A 168 -5.54 -3.28 2.96
CA PHE A 168 -5.92 -1.88 2.84
C PHE A 168 -4.98 -1.02 3.70
N SER A 169 -4.75 0.23 3.28
CA SER A 169 -3.78 1.09 3.93
C SER A 169 -4.44 2.31 4.58
N TYR A 170 -3.85 2.76 5.69
CA TYR A 170 -4.01 4.08 6.26
C TYR A 170 -2.76 4.89 5.86
N PRO A 171 -2.83 5.71 4.80
CA PRO A 171 -1.68 6.46 4.28
C PRO A 171 -1.07 7.46 5.27
N GLN A 172 -1.85 7.91 6.24
CA GLN A 172 -1.43 8.88 7.27
C GLN A 172 -1.65 8.28 8.66
N LEU A 173 -0.83 7.29 9.00
CA LEU A 173 -0.76 6.75 10.35
C LEU A 173 0.50 7.28 11.04
N SER A 174 0.45 7.48 12.35
CA SER A 174 1.55 8.07 13.14
C SER A 174 1.87 7.22 14.37
N ASN A 175 3.04 7.47 14.98
CA ASN A 175 3.48 6.79 16.21
C ASN A 175 2.45 6.91 17.34
N THR A 176 1.69 8.00 17.40
CA THR A 176 0.63 8.23 18.39
C THR A 176 -0.50 7.21 18.33
N HIS A 177 -0.62 6.46 17.23
CA HIS A 177 -1.59 5.37 17.13
C HIS A 177 -1.10 4.09 17.80
N ILE A 178 0.20 3.96 18.11
CA ILE A 178 0.75 2.81 18.82
C ILE A 178 0.73 3.11 20.31
N VAL A 179 -0.08 2.37 21.07
CA VAL A 179 -0.28 2.58 22.51
C VAL A 179 -0.24 1.25 23.25
N LYS A 180 0.05 1.28 24.55
CA LYS A 180 -0.17 0.12 25.43
C LYS A 180 -1.59 0.18 26.00
N ASN A 181 -2.28 -0.96 26.04
CA ASN A 181 -3.56 -1.06 26.73
C ASN A 181 -3.38 -1.22 28.24
N ALA A 182 -4.48 -1.27 29.00
CA ALA A 182 -4.47 -1.46 30.45
C ALA A 182 -3.70 -2.70 30.93
N ASN A 183 -3.60 -3.73 30.08
CA ASN A 183 -2.89 -4.98 30.36
C ASN A 183 -1.41 -4.94 29.88
N GLY A 184 -0.88 -3.75 29.55
CA GLY A 184 0.49 -3.56 29.09
C GLY A 184 0.79 -4.06 27.67
N ARG A 185 -0.20 -4.56 26.92
CA ARG A 185 0.00 -5.08 25.55
C ARG A 185 0.02 -3.94 24.54
N PHE A 186 0.97 -4.01 23.60
CA PHE A 186 1.02 -3.10 22.46
C PHE A 186 -0.20 -3.27 21.56
N CYS A 187 -0.81 -2.15 21.22
CA CYS A 187 -2.00 -2.04 20.40
C CYS A 187 -1.83 -0.89 19.41
N VAL A 188 -2.48 -1.02 18.25
CA VAL A 188 -2.58 0.04 17.25
C VAL A 188 -4.02 0.53 17.21
N ASN A 189 -4.23 1.83 17.35
CA ASN A 189 -5.51 2.47 17.15
C ASN A 189 -5.75 2.62 15.64
N LEU A 190 -6.72 1.87 15.12
CA LEU A 190 -7.12 1.94 13.73
C LEU A 190 -8.45 2.71 13.65
N PRO A 191 -8.49 3.91 13.04
CA PRO A 191 -9.72 4.70 12.96
C PRO A 191 -10.91 3.88 12.42
N LYS A 192 -12.05 3.96 13.12
CA LYS A 192 -13.30 3.20 12.92
C LYS A 192 -13.25 1.68 13.16
N ILE A 193 -12.08 1.09 13.40
CA ILE A 193 -11.94 -0.31 13.85
C ILE A 193 -11.70 -0.36 15.37
N GLY A 194 -11.01 0.65 15.90
CA GLY A 194 -10.67 0.79 17.31
C GLY A 194 -9.26 0.28 17.63
N LEU A 195 -9.04 0.00 18.91
CA LEU A 195 -7.75 -0.44 19.43
C LEU A 195 -7.52 -1.92 19.15
N VAL A 196 -6.49 -2.26 18.36
CA VAL A 196 -6.19 -3.63 17.94
C VAL A 196 -4.84 -4.07 18.51
N PRO A 197 -4.79 -5.11 19.37
CA PRO A 197 -3.53 -5.64 19.86
C PRO A 197 -2.66 -6.21 18.75
N PHE A 198 -1.34 -6.11 18.87
CA PHE A 198 -0.40 -6.72 17.94
C PHE A 198 0.87 -7.20 18.64
N VAL A 199 1.57 -8.14 18.01
CA VAL A 199 2.82 -8.70 18.53
C VAL A 199 3.97 -7.75 18.20
N TYR A 200 4.41 -6.95 19.17
CA TYR A 200 5.51 -6.00 19.03
C TYR A 200 6.86 -6.68 19.31
N ASN A 201 7.38 -7.40 18.31
CA ASN A 201 8.65 -8.15 18.39
C ASN A 201 9.88 -7.33 17.97
N ARG A 202 9.68 -6.26 17.19
CA ARG A 202 10.74 -5.37 16.71
C ARG A 202 10.43 -3.94 17.14
N PRO A 203 11.23 -3.32 18.01
CA PRO A 203 11.02 -1.91 18.33
C PRO A 203 11.24 -1.04 17.10
N ILE A 204 10.46 0.03 16.97
CA ILE A 204 10.72 1.06 15.97
C ILE A 204 12.01 1.78 16.40
N PRO A 205 13.04 1.89 15.53
CA PRO A 205 14.30 2.52 15.90
C PRO A 205 14.12 4.00 16.22
N GLU A 206 15.05 4.54 17.00
CA GLU A 206 15.08 5.96 17.31
C GLU A 206 15.22 6.81 16.03
N GLY A 207 14.59 8.00 16.01
CA GLY A 207 14.53 8.86 14.83
C GLY A 207 13.46 8.49 13.79
N PHE A 208 13.00 7.23 13.75
CA PHE A 208 12.01 6.79 12.77
C PHE A 208 10.57 7.16 13.16
N LYS A 209 9.82 7.66 12.18
CA LYS A 209 8.39 8.00 12.32
C LYS A 209 7.56 7.09 11.42
N VAL A 210 6.52 6.48 11.99
CA VAL A 210 5.47 5.79 11.24
C VAL A 210 4.76 6.82 10.36
N LYS A 211 4.60 6.45 9.09
CA LYS A 211 3.91 7.25 8.07
C LYS A 211 2.63 6.58 7.60
N THR A 212 2.68 5.27 7.42
CA THR A 212 1.59 4.50 6.82
C THR A 212 1.44 3.18 7.56
N GLY A 213 0.21 2.77 7.83
CA GLY A 213 -0.11 1.43 8.35
C GLY A 213 -0.95 0.66 7.36
N THR A 214 -0.45 -0.48 6.88
CA THR A 214 -1.16 -1.36 5.95
C THR A 214 -1.65 -2.59 6.69
N VAL A 215 -2.96 -2.78 6.78
CA VAL A 215 -3.56 -4.00 7.31
C VAL A 215 -3.58 -5.05 6.20
N ILE A 216 -3.07 -6.24 6.49
CA ILE A 216 -2.91 -7.34 5.54
C ILE A 216 -3.58 -8.58 6.13
N ARG A 217 -4.36 -9.29 5.32
CA ARG A 217 -4.91 -10.61 5.64
C ARG A 217 -4.12 -11.68 4.90
N GLU A 218 -3.49 -12.56 5.65
CA GLU A 218 -2.81 -13.75 5.14
C GLU A 218 -3.53 -15.00 5.65
N VAL A 219 -3.07 -16.18 5.20
CA VAL A 219 -3.72 -17.46 5.51
C VAL A 219 -3.69 -17.77 7.01
N ASP A 220 -2.61 -17.40 7.69
CA ASP A 220 -2.38 -17.70 9.11
C ASP A 220 -2.81 -16.57 10.07
N GLY A 221 -3.34 -15.47 9.54
CA GLY A 221 -3.87 -14.38 10.34
C GLY A 221 -3.80 -13.00 9.70
N CYS A 222 -4.03 -12.00 10.53
CA CYS A 222 -3.97 -10.59 10.13
C CYS A 222 -2.64 -9.97 10.58
N TYR A 223 -2.12 -9.06 9.79
CA TYR A 223 -0.86 -8.37 10.01
C TYR A 223 -1.02 -6.87 9.78
N ILE A 224 -0.16 -6.08 10.42
CA ILE A 224 0.03 -4.68 10.08
C ILE A 224 1.47 -4.47 9.62
N SER A 225 1.63 -3.86 8.44
CA SER A 225 2.91 -3.39 7.94
C SER A 225 2.98 -1.88 8.13
N PHE A 226 3.87 -1.42 9.00
CA PHE A 226 4.19 -0.01 9.15
C PHE A 226 5.28 0.38 8.16
N THR A 227 5.03 1.41 7.36
CA THR A 227 6.07 2.14 6.66
C THR A 227 6.60 3.21 7.61
N ILE A 228 7.86 3.10 7.98
CA ILE A 228 8.56 4.04 8.86
C ILE A 228 9.59 4.84 8.05
N GLU A 229 9.73 6.11 8.37
CA GLU A 229 10.59 7.06 7.66
C GLU A 229 11.47 7.80 8.66
N ASP A 230 12.76 7.88 8.36
CA ASP A 230 13.69 8.80 8.98
C ASP A 230 14.15 9.81 7.92
N LYS A 231 13.98 11.10 8.21
CA LYS A 231 14.34 12.21 7.32
C LYS A 231 15.76 12.72 7.55
N ALA A 232 16.40 12.37 8.66
CA ALA A 232 17.76 12.80 8.97
C ALA A 232 18.79 12.10 8.06
N VAL A 233 18.51 10.85 7.64
CA VAL A 233 19.38 10.12 6.71
C VAL A 233 19.21 10.69 5.29
N PRO A 234 20.24 11.33 4.71
CA PRO A 234 20.20 11.87 3.35
C PRO A 234 19.89 10.76 2.34
N ARG A 235 19.15 11.09 1.28
CA ARG A 235 18.86 10.17 0.16
C ARG A 235 19.67 10.46 -1.09
N GLU A 236 20.54 11.47 -1.05
CA GLU A 236 21.36 11.82 -2.19
C GLU A 236 22.26 10.65 -2.51
N VAL A 237 21.96 9.99 -3.63
CA VAL A 237 22.91 9.17 -4.35
C VAL A 237 23.88 10.18 -4.93
N VAL A 238 24.89 10.56 -4.15
CA VAL A 238 26.06 11.22 -4.72
C VAL A 238 26.54 10.26 -5.80
N GLU A 239 26.69 10.72 -7.04
CA GLU A 239 27.35 9.95 -8.09
C GLU A 239 28.82 9.78 -7.69
N ILE A 240 29.07 8.82 -6.81
CA ILE A 240 30.41 8.44 -6.38
C ILE A 240 30.97 7.62 -7.53
N GLN A 241 32.00 8.15 -8.20
CA GLN A 241 32.79 7.36 -9.14
C GLN A 241 33.53 6.28 -8.34
N PRO A 242 33.33 4.99 -8.64
CA PRO A 242 33.97 3.92 -7.89
C PRO A 242 35.50 3.99 -8.07
N THR A 243 36.21 4.11 -6.96
CA THR A 243 37.67 3.99 -6.83
C THR A 243 37.99 2.83 -5.90
N GLU A 244 39.23 2.31 -5.93
CA GLU A 244 39.63 1.27 -4.97
C GLU A 244 39.45 1.71 -3.51
N GLU A 245 39.63 3.00 -3.22
CA GLU A 245 39.53 3.57 -1.86
C GLU A 245 38.09 3.70 -1.35
N ASN A 246 37.10 3.83 -2.24
CA ASN A 246 35.69 4.01 -1.86
C ASN A 246 34.81 2.78 -2.16
N SER A 247 35.39 1.75 -2.78
CA SER A 247 34.70 0.51 -3.13
C SER A 247 35.04 -0.57 -2.12
N LYS A 248 34.02 -1.12 -1.47
CA LYS A 248 34.17 -2.24 -0.52
C LYS A 248 33.69 -3.53 -1.16
N GLY A 249 34.59 -4.51 -1.28
CA GLY A 249 34.24 -5.85 -1.74
C GLY A 249 33.46 -6.59 -0.66
N ILE A 250 32.33 -7.20 -1.01
CA ILE A 250 31.54 -8.02 -0.09
C ILE A 250 31.30 -9.37 -0.77
N ASP A 251 31.91 -10.42 -0.24
CA ASP A 251 31.65 -11.80 -0.65
C ASP A 251 30.68 -12.48 0.32
N LEU A 252 29.65 -13.15 -0.20
CA LEU A 252 28.61 -13.78 0.61
C LEU A 252 28.83 -15.29 0.64
N GLY A 253 28.97 -15.85 1.84
CA GLY A 253 29.37 -17.26 2.02
C GLY A 253 28.39 -18.10 2.84
N LEU A 254 28.65 -19.41 2.85
CA LEU A 254 27.96 -20.37 3.71
C LEU A 254 28.64 -20.53 5.09
N LEU A 255 29.95 -20.29 5.16
CA LEU A 255 30.74 -20.34 6.41
C LEU A 255 30.59 -19.02 7.19
N HIS A 256 30.74 -17.89 6.50
CA HIS A 256 30.53 -16.54 6.98
C HIS A 256 29.44 -15.88 6.12
N TYR A 257 28.53 -15.14 6.74
CA TYR A 257 27.42 -14.46 6.05
C TYR A 257 27.95 -13.48 5.01
N ALA A 258 28.94 -12.70 5.41
CA ALA A 258 29.65 -11.79 4.54
C ALA A 258 31.11 -11.71 4.97
N VAL A 259 32.01 -11.67 3.99
CA VAL A 259 33.43 -11.36 4.16
C VAL A 259 33.69 -10.07 3.39
N THR A 260 34.29 -9.09 4.05
CA THR A 260 34.63 -7.83 3.40
C THR A 260 36.07 -7.84 2.89
N SER A 261 36.37 -7.02 1.89
CA SER A 261 37.75 -6.79 1.40
C SER A 261 38.74 -6.40 2.51
N ASP A 262 38.24 -5.81 3.60
CA ASP A 262 39.02 -5.37 4.75
C ASP A 262 39.28 -6.50 5.76
N GLY A 263 38.88 -7.74 5.44
CA GLY A 263 39.05 -8.90 6.30
C GLY A 263 38.02 -8.99 7.44
N GLU A 264 36.94 -8.20 7.41
CA GLU A 264 35.85 -8.32 8.38
C GLU A 264 34.98 -9.55 8.05
N PHE A 265 34.79 -10.43 9.02
CA PHE A 265 33.96 -11.62 8.92
C PHE A 265 32.66 -11.43 9.68
N ILE A 266 31.54 -11.41 8.97
CA ILE A 266 30.20 -11.40 9.58
C ILE A 266 29.74 -12.85 9.68
N GLU A 267 29.46 -13.34 10.89
CA GLU A 267 29.00 -14.71 11.09
C GLU A 267 27.60 -14.96 10.50
N VAL A 268 27.38 -16.19 10.01
CA VAL A 268 26.04 -16.63 9.60
C VAL A 268 25.13 -16.73 10.83
N PRO A 269 23.98 -16.02 10.85
CA PRO A 269 22.98 -16.22 11.88
C PRO A 269 22.40 -17.63 11.77
N LYS A 270 22.88 -18.57 12.59
CA LYS A 270 22.47 -19.99 12.57
C LYS A 270 21.11 -20.25 13.23
N PHE A 271 20.13 -19.34 13.12
CA PHE A 271 18.85 -19.42 13.84
C PHE A 271 18.13 -20.76 13.62
N PHE A 272 18.12 -21.27 12.38
CA PHE A 272 17.52 -22.57 12.07
C PHE A 272 18.27 -23.72 12.74
N ARG A 273 19.60 -23.81 12.60
CA ARG A 273 20.43 -24.87 13.21
C ARG A 273 20.25 -24.94 14.74
N HIS A 274 20.20 -23.79 15.41
CA HIS A 274 19.97 -23.74 16.86
C HIS A 274 18.55 -24.22 17.25
N SER A 275 17.57 -24.03 16.37
CA SER A 275 16.17 -24.42 16.63
C SER A 275 15.78 -25.77 16.01
N GLU A 276 16.64 -26.38 15.19
CA GLU A 276 16.39 -27.56 14.39
C GLU A 276 15.97 -28.77 15.23
N HIS A 277 16.77 -29.10 16.26
CA HIS A 277 16.46 -30.22 17.15
C HIS A 277 15.13 -30.02 17.89
N ARG A 278 14.86 -28.79 18.35
CA ARG A 278 13.57 -28.46 18.98
C ARG A 278 12.42 -28.56 17.98
N LEU A 279 12.60 -28.07 16.76
CA LEU A 279 11.60 -28.09 15.70
C LEU A 279 11.26 -29.53 15.29
N SER A 280 12.26 -30.40 15.13
CA SER A 280 12.05 -31.81 14.79
C SER A 280 11.25 -32.54 15.86
N GLN A 281 11.57 -32.32 17.14
CA GLN A 281 10.80 -32.88 18.25
C GLN A 281 9.35 -32.38 18.27
N LEU A 282 9.13 -31.08 18.03
CA LEU A 282 7.78 -30.49 17.97
C LEU A 282 6.98 -31.03 16.78
N GLN A 283 7.62 -31.20 15.62
CA GLN A 283 7.01 -31.79 14.42
C GLN A 283 6.63 -33.26 14.64
N ALA A 284 7.52 -34.07 15.24
CA ALA A 284 7.23 -35.46 15.58
C ALA A 284 6.07 -35.57 16.59
N ARG A 285 6.08 -34.72 17.62
CA ARG A 285 4.95 -34.63 18.57
C ARG A 285 3.66 -34.24 17.86
N LEU A 286 3.69 -33.26 16.95
CA LEU A 286 2.53 -32.81 16.20
C LEU A 286 1.93 -33.93 15.33
N ALA A 287 2.77 -34.74 14.68
CA ALA A 287 2.34 -35.86 13.84
C ALA A 287 1.54 -36.90 14.64
N ASN A 288 1.94 -37.14 15.89
CA ASN A 288 1.28 -38.07 16.82
C ASN A 288 0.08 -37.46 17.57
N ARG A 289 -0.46 -36.32 17.12
CA ARG A 289 -1.66 -35.70 17.73
C ARG A 289 -2.81 -35.73 16.75
N GLN A 290 -3.99 -36.07 17.27
CA GLN A 290 -5.24 -35.96 16.53
C GLN A 290 -5.40 -34.53 16.01
N LYS A 291 -5.58 -34.40 14.70
CA LYS A 291 -5.76 -33.12 14.02
C LYS A 291 -6.90 -32.33 14.67
N HIS A 292 -6.72 -31.02 14.86
CA HIS A 292 -7.65 -30.12 15.54
C HIS A 292 -7.88 -30.34 17.04
N SER A 293 -7.23 -31.33 17.68
CA SER A 293 -7.24 -31.43 19.14
C SER A 293 -6.57 -30.20 19.79
N LYS A 294 -6.93 -29.90 21.04
CA LYS A 294 -6.34 -28.78 21.80
C LYS A 294 -4.80 -28.84 21.84
N PRO A 295 -4.14 -29.99 22.07
CA PRO A 295 -2.68 -30.11 22.00
C PRO A 295 -2.11 -29.89 20.59
N TRP A 296 -2.80 -30.38 19.54
CA TRP A 296 -2.39 -30.18 18.15
C TRP A 296 -2.37 -28.69 17.77
N ASN A 297 -3.41 -27.95 18.16
CA ASN A 297 -3.50 -26.51 17.92
C ASN A 297 -2.43 -25.70 18.68
N ILE A 298 -1.97 -26.18 19.83
CA ILE A 298 -0.89 -25.55 20.59
C ILE A 298 0.45 -25.75 19.88
N LEU A 299 0.75 -26.97 19.44
CA LEU A 299 2.01 -27.31 18.77
C LEU A 299 2.12 -26.76 17.34
N LYS A 300 0.98 -26.52 16.67
CA LYS A 300 0.94 -25.97 15.30
C LYS A 300 1.18 -24.45 15.24
N ARG A 301 1.07 -23.76 16.38
CA ARG A 301 0.99 -22.30 16.48
C ARG A 301 2.35 -21.62 16.40
#